data_AF-A0A2W5FL89-F1
#
_entry.id   AF-A0A2W5FL89-F1
#
_cell.length_a   1.000
_cell.length_b   1.000
_cell.length_c   1.000
_cell.angle_alpha   90.00
_cell.angle_beta   90.00
_cell.angle_gamma   90.00
#
_symmetry.space_group_name_H-M   'P 1'
#
loop_
_entity.id
_entity.type
_entity.pdbx_description
1 polymer ?
#
loop_
_entity_poly.entity_id
_entity_poly.type
_entity_poly.pdbx_seq_one_letter_code
_entity_poly.pdbx_strand_id
1 'polypeptide(L)'
;MINDGDIEALIAKQGWAREKLYLYILAHAGPELDSAAAELRENSHSKLADQLDKLQADVGVELMAGLLPEDEAAPGPETASLEKSYEPITKDRLNILADVCNLVIDLEVKDGILTLMQQIFYPPEPLYYKKPGFEPLI
;
A
#
# COMPACT_ATOMS: atom_id res chain seq x y z
N MET A 1 -8.57 2.20 -11.40
CA MET A 1 -8.02 3.49 -10.89
C MET A 1 -8.98 4.04 -9.86
N ILE A 2 -8.54 4.11 -8.61
CA ILE A 2 -9.20 4.92 -7.58
C ILE A 2 -8.95 6.38 -7.96
N ASN A 3 -9.99 7.22 -7.94
CA ASN A 3 -9.87 8.63 -8.31
C ASN A 3 -9.40 9.43 -7.09
N ASP A 4 -8.61 10.49 -7.29
CA ASP A 4 -8.01 11.28 -6.20
C ASP A 4 -9.06 11.84 -5.21
N GLY A 5 -10.29 12.10 -5.70
CA GLY A 5 -11.41 12.55 -4.87
C GLY A 5 -11.94 11.52 -3.87
N ASP A 6 -11.83 10.22 -4.17
CA ASP A 6 -12.28 9.14 -3.28
C ASP A 6 -11.30 8.92 -2.13
N ILE A 7 -10.01 9.12 -2.42
CA ILE A 7 -8.90 9.05 -1.46
C ILE A 7 -9.00 10.16 -0.41
N GLU A 8 -9.22 11.40 -0.85
CA GLU A 8 -9.38 12.56 0.05
C GLU A 8 -10.65 12.45 0.91
N ALA A 9 -11.74 11.90 0.34
CA ALA A 9 -12.96 11.64 1.08
C ALA A 9 -12.77 10.56 2.15
N LEU A 10 -11.97 9.51 1.89
CA LEU A 10 -11.64 8.48 2.87
C LEU A 10 -10.75 9.03 4.00
N ILE A 11 -9.73 9.82 3.67
CA ILE A 11 -8.85 10.48 4.64
C ILE A 11 -9.65 11.41 5.56
N ALA A 12 -10.49 12.28 4.98
CA ALA A 12 -11.30 13.23 5.73
C ALA A 12 -12.39 12.56 6.58
N LYS A 13 -12.95 11.44 6.12
CA LYS A 13 -14.02 10.70 6.82
C LYS A 13 -13.49 9.82 7.95
N GLN A 14 -12.27 9.29 7.82
CA GLN A 14 -11.68 8.35 8.77
C GLN A 14 -10.61 8.98 9.68
N GLY A 15 -10.20 10.23 9.42
CA GLY A 15 -9.13 10.92 10.17
C GLY A 15 -7.76 10.28 10.00
N TRP A 16 -7.52 9.64 8.86
CA TRP A 16 -6.32 8.84 8.61
C TRP A 16 -5.11 9.72 8.31
N ALA A 17 -3.96 9.38 8.92
CA ALA A 17 -2.68 9.95 8.53
C ALA A 17 -2.29 9.49 7.12
N ARG A 18 -1.44 10.28 6.44
CA ARG A 18 -1.00 10.00 5.06
C ARG A 18 -0.35 8.62 4.91
N GLU A 19 0.21 8.04 5.98
CA GLU A 19 0.74 6.67 5.96
C GLU A 19 -0.33 5.61 5.65
N LYS A 20 -1.57 5.78 6.12
CA LYS A 20 -2.67 4.83 5.85
C LYS A 20 -3.15 4.88 4.39
N LEU A 21 -2.91 5.98 3.69
CA LEU A 21 -3.21 6.08 2.26
C LEU A 21 -2.33 5.12 1.45
N TYR A 22 -1.04 5.03 1.77
CA TYR A 22 -0.12 4.13 1.06
C TYR A 22 -0.51 2.67 1.26
N LEU A 23 -0.93 2.30 2.48
CA LEU A 23 -1.46 0.97 2.77
C LEU A 23 -2.69 0.66 1.91
N TYR A 24 -3.62 1.61 1.78
CA TYR A 24 -4.80 1.45 0.95
C TYR A 24 -4.45 1.27 -0.54
N ILE A 25 -3.53 2.09 -1.06
CA ILE A 25 -3.04 1.97 -2.44
C ILE A 25 -2.41 0.59 -2.68
N LEU A 26 -1.54 0.14 -1.78
CA LEU A 26 -0.89 -1.18 -1.86
C LEU A 26 -1.90 -2.32 -1.84
N ALA A 27 -2.90 -2.27 -0.95
CA ALA A 27 -3.93 -3.29 -0.87
C ALA A 27 -4.78 -3.41 -2.15
N HIS A 28 -5.01 -2.29 -2.85
CA HIS A 28 -5.77 -2.29 -4.11
C HIS A 28 -4.93 -2.71 -5.32
N ALA A 29 -3.61 -2.75 -5.17
CA ALA A 29 -2.68 -3.17 -6.20
C ALA A 29 -2.37 -4.67 -6.16
N GLY A 30 -3.09 -5.45 -5.34
CA GLY A 30 -2.85 -6.88 -5.15
C GLY A 30 -2.65 -7.68 -6.44
N PRO A 31 -3.54 -7.57 -7.46
CA PRO A 31 -3.35 -8.28 -8.72
C PRO A 31 -2.05 -7.94 -9.45
N GLU A 32 -1.65 -6.66 -9.47
CA GLU A 32 -0.41 -6.21 -10.07
C GLU A 32 0.82 -6.70 -9.29
N LEU A 33 0.75 -6.68 -7.95
CA LEU A 33 1.82 -7.19 -7.09
C LEU A 33 1.96 -8.73 -7.18
N ASP A 34 0.85 -9.45 -7.29
CA ASP A 34 0.83 -10.90 -7.51
C ASP A 34 1.45 -11.27 -8.87
N SER A 35 1.15 -10.48 -9.91
CA SER A 35 1.74 -10.65 -11.24
C SER A 35 3.25 -10.43 -11.20
N ALA A 36 3.71 -9.38 -10.50
CA ALA A 36 5.13 -9.13 -10.30
C ALA A 36 5.81 -10.25 -9.50
N ALA A 37 5.16 -10.77 -8.44
CA ALA A 37 5.69 -11.88 -7.64
C ALA A 37 5.81 -13.17 -8.47
N ALA A 38 4.83 -13.47 -9.32
CA ALA A 38 4.86 -14.61 -10.23
C ALA A 38 6.03 -14.49 -11.22
N GLU A 39 6.20 -13.34 -11.86
CA GLU A 39 7.29 -13.11 -12.80
C GLU A 39 8.67 -13.18 -12.13
N LEU A 40 8.82 -12.61 -10.92
CA LEU A 40 10.05 -12.73 -10.15
C LEU A 40 10.39 -14.21 -9.88
N ARG A 41 9.40 -15.05 -9.60
CA ARG A 41 9.61 -16.49 -9.41
C ARG A 41 10.05 -17.17 -10.70
N GLU A 42 9.41 -16.86 -11.82
CA GLU A 42 9.79 -17.37 -13.14
C GLU A 42 11.23 -17.00 -13.51
N ASN A 43 11.69 -15.81 -13.08
CA ASN A 43 13.04 -15.30 -13.32
C ASN A 43 14.04 -15.63 -12.19
N SER A 44 13.76 -16.62 -11.34
CA SER A 44 14.65 -17.08 -10.25
C SER A 44 14.96 -16.05 -9.16
N HIS A 45 14.10 -15.05 -8.98
CA HIS A 45 14.16 -14.03 -7.93
C HIS A 45 13.22 -14.36 -6.75
N SER A 46 13.11 -15.64 -6.36
CA SER A 46 12.14 -16.12 -5.38
C SER A 46 12.20 -15.39 -4.02
N LYS A 47 13.40 -15.00 -3.56
CA LYS A 47 13.54 -14.25 -2.30
C LYS A 47 12.82 -12.90 -2.34
N LEU A 48 12.91 -12.19 -3.46
CA LEU A 48 12.26 -10.90 -3.62
C LEU A 48 10.75 -11.06 -3.78
N ALA A 49 10.30 -12.11 -4.47
CA ALA A 49 8.89 -12.47 -4.55
C ALA A 49 8.31 -12.77 -3.16
N ASP A 50 9.01 -13.54 -2.32
CA ASP A 50 8.55 -13.85 -0.97
C ASP A 50 8.51 -12.61 -0.07
N GLN A 51 9.47 -11.69 -0.23
CA GLN A 51 9.46 -10.40 0.45
C GLN A 51 8.28 -9.52 -0.02
N LEU A 52 7.93 -9.57 -1.31
CA LEU A 52 6.78 -8.85 -1.86
C LEU A 52 5.46 -9.40 -1.31
N ASP A 53 5.28 -10.72 -1.32
CA ASP A 53 4.09 -11.37 -0.73
C ASP A 53 3.98 -11.06 0.77
N LYS A 54 5.11 -11.02 1.48
CA LYS A 54 5.13 -10.63 2.88
C LYS A 54 4.69 -9.18 3.09
N LEU A 55 5.15 -8.27 2.24
CA LEU A 55 4.70 -6.88 2.25
C LEU A 55 3.17 -6.79 2.06
N GLN A 56 2.62 -7.53 1.08
CA GLN A 56 1.17 -7.57 0.84
C GLN A 56 0.38 -8.07 2.07
N ALA A 57 0.84 -9.16 2.69
CA ALA A 57 0.21 -9.72 3.89
C ALA A 57 0.24 -8.74 5.07
N ASP A 58 1.36 -8.06 5.29
CA ASP A 58 1.51 -7.09 6.38
C ASP A 58 0.66 -5.84 6.17
N VAL A 59 0.52 -5.37 4.92
CA VAL A 59 -0.42 -4.29 4.57
C VAL A 59 -1.85 -4.69 4.96
N GLY A 60 -2.26 -5.93 4.69
CA GLY A 60 -3.57 -6.45 5.10
C GLY A 60 -3.78 -6.42 6.62
N VAL A 61 -2.77 -6.84 7.38
CA VAL A 61 -2.81 -6.81 8.86
C VAL A 61 -2.92 -5.37 9.38
N GLU A 62 -2.10 -4.45 8.86
CA GLU A 62 -2.08 -3.06 9.33
C GLU A 62 -3.38 -2.30 8.99
N LEU A 63 -3.98 -2.59 7.83
CA LEU A 63 -5.30 -2.05 7.47
C LEU A 63 -6.41 -2.61 8.35
N MET A 64 -6.42 -3.91 8.64
CA MET A 64 -7.43 -4.52 9.51
C MET A 64 -7.35 -3.95 10.93
N ALA A 65 -6.16 -3.79 11.49
CA ALA A 65 -5.96 -3.16 12.80
C ALA A 65 -6.51 -1.72 12.87
N GLY A 66 -6.55 -1.01 11.73
CA GLY A 66 -7.08 0.34 11.64
C GLY A 66 -8.58 0.46 11.31
N LEU A 67 -9.24 -0.65 10.95
CA LEU A 67 -10.62 -0.69 10.47
C LEU A 67 -11.58 -1.41 11.43
N LEU A 68 -11.08 -2.37 12.21
CA LEU A 68 -11.91 -3.13 13.15
C LEU A 68 -12.07 -2.38 14.48
N PRO A 69 -13.28 -2.28 15.03
CA PRO A 69 -13.48 -1.85 16.41
C PRO A 69 -12.75 -2.79 17.38
N GLU A 70 -12.21 -2.27 18.49
CA GLU A 70 -11.53 -3.06 19.53
C GLU A 70 -12.38 -4.21 20.13
N ASP A 71 -13.69 -4.20 19.89
CA ASP A 71 -14.68 -5.12 20.45
C ASP A 71 -15.10 -6.27 19.50
N GLU A 72 -14.44 -6.44 18.35
CA GLU A 72 -14.70 -7.59 17.49
C GLU A 72 -14.08 -8.90 18.03
N ALA A 73 -14.72 -10.01 17.69
CA ALA A 73 -14.32 -11.35 18.14
C ALA A 73 -12.85 -11.62 17.83
N ALA A 74 -12.19 -12.38 18.73
CA ALA A 74 -10.78 -12.73 18.58
C ALA A 74 -10.49 -13.31 17.19
N PRO A 75 -9.37 -12.92 16.56
CA PRO A 75 -9.03 -13.33 15.20
C PRO A 75 -8.99 -14.86 15.09
N GLY A 76 -9.48 -15.38 13.95
CA GLY A 76 -9.38 -16.81 13.63
C GLY A 76 -7.90 -17.27 13.60
N PRO A 77 -7.63 -18.59 13.64
CA PRO A 77 -6.27 -19.11 13.76
C PRO A 77 -5.30 -18.62 12.67
N GLU A 78 -5.80 -18.42 11.45
CA GLU A 78 -5.02 -17.93 10.31
C GLU A 78 -4.68 -16.45 10.47
N THR A 79 -5.66 -15.60 10.78
CA THR A 79 -5.44 -14.17 11.07
C THR A 79 -4.51 -13.97 12.26
N ALA A 80 -4.67 -14.74 13.34
CA ALA A 80 -3.79 -14.69 14.50
C ALA A 80 -2.36 -15.13 14.18
N SER A 81 -2.17 -16.03 13.21
CA SER A 81 -0.84 -16.41 12.73
C SER A 81 -0.21 -15.28 11.91
N LEU A 82 -0.99 -14.61 11.06
CA LEU A 82 -0.53 -13.46 10.27
C LEU A 82 -0.10 -12.32 11.18
N GLU A 83 -0.92 -11.96 12.17
CA GLU A 83 -0.61 -10.96 13.20
C GLU A 83 0.68 -11.27 13.98
N LYS A 84 0.92 -12.54 14.34
CA LYS A 84 2.16 -12.94 15.03
C LYS A 84 3.41 -12.78 14.16
N SER A 85 3.26 -12.94 12.85
CA SER A 85 4.35 -12.80 11.90
C SER A 85 4.52 -11.37 11.39
N TYR A 86 3.66 -10.44 11.83
CA TYR A 86 3.60 -9.08 11.32
C TYR A 86 4.93 -8.34 11.45
N GLU A 87 5.31 -7.66 10.38
CA GLU A 87 6.39 -6.69 10.36
C GLU A 87 5.81 -5.31 10.02
N PRO A 88 6.20 -4.22 10.74
CA PRO A 88 5.73 -2.87 10.43
C PRO A 88 6.04 -2.43 9.00
N ILE A 89 5.12 -1.73 8.33
CA ILE A 89 5.38 -1.16 7.00
C ILE A 89 6.18 0.14 7.14
N THR A 90 7.50 0.05 6.94
CA THR A 90 8.41 1.21 6.97
C THR A 90 8.78 1.68 5.57
N LYS A 91 9.29 2.91 5.45
CA LYS A 91 9.80 3.44 4.17
C LYS A 91 10.86 2.53 3.55
N ASP A 92 11.73 1.95 4.37
CA ASP A 92 12.78 1.04 3.90
C ASP A 92 12.19 -0.24 3.31
N ARG A 93 11.10 -0.76 3.87
CA ARG A 93 10.40 -1.93 3.30
C ARG A 93 9.70 -1.59 2.00
N LEU A 94 9.17 -0.37 1.85
CA LEU A 94 8.58 0.09 0.60
C LEU A 94 9.61 0.20 -0.55
N ASN A 95 10.91 0.34 -0.24
CA ASN A 95 11.95 0.34 -1.28
C ASN A 95 12.02 -0.98 -2.05
N ILE A 96 11.44 -2.07 -1.54
CA ILE A 96 11.32 -3.33 -2.28
C ILE A 96 10.65 -3.13 -3.65
N LEU A 97 9.72 -2.17 -3.78
CA LEU A 97 9.04 -1.89 -5.04
C LEU A 97 10.03 -1.41 -6.12
N ALA A 98 11.09 -0.69 -5.72
CA ALA A 98 12.14 -0.27 -6.64
C ALA A 98 12.95 -1.48 -7.13
N ASP A 99 13.27 -2.42 -6.23
CA ASP A 99 13.98 -3.65 -6.57
C ASP A 99 13.13 -4.55 -7.48
N VAL A 100 11.83 -4.67 -7.21
CA VAL A 100 10.85 -5.38 -8.05
C VAL A 100 10.82 -4.76 -9.44
N CYS A 101 10.66 -3.44 -9.53
CA CYS A 101 10.61 -2.72 -10.79
C CYS A 101 11.88 -2.90 -11.64
N ASN A 102 13.04 -3.06 -11.01
CA ASN A 102 14.31 -3.28 -11.72
C ASN A 102 14.42 -4.68 -12.34
N LEU A 103 13.76 -5.67 -11.74
CA LEU A 103 13.89 -7.09 -12.12
C LEU A 103 12.70 -7.63 -12.92
N VAL A 104 11.53 -7.00 -12.82
CA VAL A 104 10.38 -7.24 -13.70
C VAL A 104 10.72 -6.76 -15.12
N ILE A 105 10.53 -7.66 -16.08
CA ILE A 105 10.82 -7.50 -17.51
C ILE A 105 9.54 -7.16 -18.27
N ASP A 106 8.40 -7.77 -17.89
CA ASP A 106 7.10 -7.45 -18.48
C ASP A 106 6.79 -5.97 -18.29
N LEU A 107 6.56 -5.29 -19.42
CA LEU A 107 6.40 -3.83 -19.42
C LEU A 107 5.08 -3.40 -18.77
N GLU A 108 4.02 -4.19 -18.91
CA GLU A 108 2.72 -3.85 -18.31
C GLU A 108 2.77 -3.99 -16.79
N VAL A 109 3.35 -5.09 -16.29
CA VAL A 109 3.57 -5.29 -14.85
C VAL A 109 4.48 -4.19 -14.30
N LYS A 110 5.60 -3.91 -14.99
CA LYS A 110 6.56 -2.88 -14.58
C LYS A 110 5.94 -1.48 -14.53
N ASP A 111 5.15 -1.10 -15.52
CA ASP A 111 4.44 0.19 -15.54
C ASP A 111 3.43 0.31 -14.40
N GLY A 112 2.78 -0.80 -14.04
CA GLY A 112 1.96 -0.91 -12.83
C GLY A 112 2.76 -0.61 -11.56
N ILE A 113 3.90 -1.28 -11.36
CA ILE A 113 4.78 -1.05 -10.20
C ILE A 113 5.31 0.40 -10.18
N LEU A 114 5.71 0.96 -11.32
CA LEU A 114 6.15 2.36 -11.41
C LEU A 114 5.05 3.33 -11.00
N THR A 115 3.81 3.08 -11.41
CA THR A 115 2.65 3.90 -11.05
C THR A 115 2.42 3.86 -9.54
N LEU A 116 2.50 2.68 -8.92
CA LEU A 116 2.39 2.53 -7.46
C LEU A 116 3.49 3.28 -6.73
N MET A 117 4.73 3.17 -7.20
CA MET A 117 5.86 3.92 -6.62
C MET A 117 5.64 5.43 -6.71
N GLN A 118 5.11 5.94 -7.83
CA GLN A 118 4.79 7.37 -7.96
C GLN A 118 3.73 7.79 -6.93
N GLN A 119 2.66 7.02 -6.76
CA GLN A 119 1.60 7.33 -5.81
C GLN A 119 2.06 7.27 -4.35
N ILE A 120 2.99 6.38 -4.02
CA ILE A 120 3.48 6.17 -2.64
C ILE A 120 4.60 7.15 -2.27
N PHE A 121 5.60 7.33 -3.15
CA PHE A 121 6.80 8.13 -2.84
C PHE A 121 6.68 9.59 -3.26
N TYR A 122 5.85 9.87 -4.27
CA TYR A 122 5.61 11.21 -4.80
C TYR A 122 4.10 11.49 -4.89
N PRO A 123 3.36 11.29 -3.78
CA PRO A 123 1.92 11.52 -3.80
C PRO A 123 1.64 12.94 -4.29
N PRO A 124 0.69 13.14 -5.21
CA PRO A 124 0.36 14.46 -5.71
C PRO A 124 0.14 15.39 -4.52
N GLU A 125 0.68 16.61 -4.58
CA GLU A 125 0.35 17.61 -3.58
C GLU A 125 -1.18 17.71 -3.53
N PRO A 126 -1.79 17.78 -2.33
CA PRO A 126 -3.21 18.03 -2.25
C PRO A 126 -3.48 19.27 -3.08
N LEU A 127 -4.33 19.13 -4.10
CA LEU A 127 -4.91 20.27 -4.77
C LEU A 127 -5.69 21.01 -3.69
N TYR A 128 -5.03 21.94 -3.00
CA TYR A 128 -5.69 22.95 -2.22
C TYR A 128 -6.56 23.70 -3.23
N TYR A 129 -7.78 23.23 -3.43
CA TYR A 129 -8.86 24.10 -3.79
C TYR A 129 -8.85 25.13 -2.68
N LYS A 130 -8.25 26.30 -2.95
CA LYS A 130 -8.51 27.52 -2.20
C LYS A 130 -10.02 27.64 -2.17
N LYS A 131 -10.65 27.14 -1.12
CA LYS A 131 -12.02 27.49 -0.79
C LYS A 131 -11.95 29.00 -0.56
N PRO A 132 -12.63 29.83 -1.36
CA PRO A 132 -12.61 31.26 -1.13
C PRO A 132 -13.08 31.51 0.31
N GLY A 133 -12.23 32.11 1.15
CA GLY A 133 -12.60 32.54 2.50
C GLY A 133 -11.93 31.85 3.70
N PHE A 134 -10.93 30.99 3.52
CA PHE A 134 -10.06 30.58 4.63
C PHE A 134 -8.64 31.10 4.41
N GLU A 135 -8.31 32.20 5.07
CA GLU A 135 -6.93 32.66 5.23
C GLU A 135 -6.35 32.04 6.52
N PRO A 136 -5.09 31.57 6.51
CA PRO A 136 -4.43 31.13 7.73
C PRO A 136 -4.21 32.33 8.65
N LEU A 137 -4.62 32.19 9.92
CA LEU A 137 -4.27 33.16 10.96
C LEU A 137 -2.75 33.10 11.15
N ILE A 138 -2.12 34.25 10.93
CA ILE A 138 -0.68 34.52 11.13
C ILE A 138 -0.32 34.34 12.60
#